data_AF-A0A925P749-F1
#
_entry.id   AF-A0A925P749-F1
#
_cell.length_a   1.000
_cell.length_b   1.000
_cell.length_c   1.000
_cell.angle_alpha   90.00
_cell.angle_beta   90.00
_cell.angle_gamma   90.00
#
_symmetry.space_group_name_H-M   'P 1'
#
loop_
_entity.id
_entity.type
_entity.pdbx_description
1 polymer ?
#
loop_
_entity_poly.entity_id
_entity_poly.type
_entity_poly.pdbx_seq_one_letter_code
_entity_poly.pdbx_strand_id
1 'polypeptide(L)'
;MQRETHTTLVVFLFIPFGFPLPRHAWRSILLRMPSIPSLPFLLALAIVLHLDGAVPVFASEPAPLPPLPASSALEAWHSGAEVDFVPEAGATRAGLLRSGGGGDVDAAWRWVIACAAGGDIVVLRAGGGDGYQKFIHETIGGVASVTTLKFLDASAAQDPAVIARIASAEGVFLAGGDQS
;
A
#
# COMPACT_ATOMS: atom_id res chain seq x y z
N MET A 1 -32.39 5.42 55.99
CA MET A 1 -31.07 4.77 55.94
C MET A 1 -30.99 3.97 54.65
N GLN A 2 -30.49 4.59 53.58
CA GLN A 2 -30.31 3.98 52.26
C GLN A 2 -28.86 4.25 51.87
N ARG A 3 -28.10 3.19 51.56
CA ARG A 3 -26.67 3.26 51.26
C ARG A 3 -26.49 3.76 49.82
N GLU A 4 -25.73 4.83 49.64
CA GLU A 4 -25.25 5.26 48.33
C GLU A 4 -24.15 4.31 47.86
N THR A 5 -24.35 3.65 46.73
CA THR A 5 -23.28 2.99 45.98
C THR A 5 -22.68 3.99 45.00
N HIS A 6 -21.47 4.47 45.29
CA HIS A 6 -20.66 5.22 44.34
C HIS A 6 -20.14 4.28 43.25
N THR A 7 -20.64 4.43 42.03
CA THR A 7 -20.00 3.84 40.83
C THR A 7 -18.99 4.84 40.30
N THR A 8 -17.71 4.60 40.55
CA THR A 8 -16.61 5.36 39.97
C THR A 8 -16.45 4.98 38.49
N LEU A 9 -16.78 5.90 37.59
CA LEU A 9 -16.50 5.75 36.17
C LEU A 9 -15.05 6.17 35.90
N VAL A 10 -14.18 5.21 35.55
CA VAL A 10 -12.81 5.49 35.12
C VAL A 10 -12.81 5.60 33.60
N VAL A 11 -12.65 6.82 33.08
CA VAL A 11 -12.49 7.07 31.64
C VAL A 11 -10.99 7.05 31.32
N PHE A 12 -10.55 6.10 30.53
CA PHE A 12 -9.18 6.08 29.99
C PHE A 12 -9.12 6.94 28.73
N LEU A 13 -8.48 8.10 28.83
CA LEU A 13 -8.16 8.93 27.68
C LEU A 13 -6.86 8.41 27.05
N PHE A 14 -6.94 7.78 25.87
CA PHE A 14 -5.78 7.36 25.12
C PHE A 14 -5.26 8.54 24.30
N ILE A 15 -4.18 9.19 24.76
CA ILE A 15 -3.47 10.23 23.99
C ILE A 15 -2.31 9.54 23.26
N PRO A 16 -2.31 9.43 21.92
CA PRO A 16 -1.20 8.82 21.22
C PRO A 16 -0.14 9.92 21.03
N PHE A 17 0.92 9.96 21.83
CA PHE A 17 2.23 10.45 21.39
C PHE A 17 3.31 10.04 22.40
N GLY A 18 4.33 9.35 21.90
CA GLY A 18 5.40 8.78 22.70
C GLY A 18 6.31 9.84 23.30
N PHE A 19 6.29 9.96 24.64
CA PHE A 19 7.37 10.46 25.48
C PHE A 19 7.22 9.84 26.89
N PRO A 20 8.28 9.27 27.50
CA PRO A 20 8.15 8.67 28.83
C PRO A 20 8.20 9.76 29.92
N LEU A 21 7.06 10.10 30.52
CA LEU A 21 7.05 10.94 31.73
C LEU A 21 7.19 10.07 33.00
N PRO A 22 8.01 10.50 33.98
CA PRO A 22 8.29 9.70 35.17
C PRO A 22 7.11 9.66 36.17
N ARG A 23 7.03 8.54 36.91
CA ARG A 23 5.89 8.12 37.77
C ARG A 23 5.46 9.09 38.88
N HIS A 24 6.23 10.16 39.14
CA HIS A 24 5.90 11.17 40.15
C HIS A 24 5.13 12.38 39.60
N ALA A 25 4.97 12.52 38.28
CA ALA A 25 4.24 13.64 37.66
C ALA A 25 2.71 13.56 37.80
N TRP A 26 2.17 12.46 38.33
CA TRP A 26 0.73 12.16 38.36
C TRP A 26 -0.05 12.76 39.54
N ARG A 27 0.61 13.41 40.51
CA ARG A 27 -0.04 13.85 41.76
C ARG A 27 -0.61 15.27 41.76
N SER A 28 -0.49 16.04 40.69
CA SER A 28 -0.85 17.47 40.73
C SER A 28 -1.42 18.01 39.41
N ILE A 29 -2.41 17.33 38.84
CA ILE A 29 -3.45 17.98 38.04
C ILE A 29 -4.77 17.84 38.82
N LEU A 30 -4.88 18.63 39.88
CA LEU A 30 -6.16 18.98 40.47
C LEU A 30 -6.57 20.30 39.84
N LEU A 31 -7.29 20.22 38.72
CA LEU A 31 -7.98 21.37 38.17
C LEU A 31 -9.01 21.84 39.20
N ARG A 32 -8.68 22.91 39.91
CA ARG A 32 -9.65 23.75 40.61
C ARG A 32 -10.47 24.45 39.54
N MET A 33 -11.58 23.84 39.11
CA MET A 33 -12.52 24.50 38.20
C MET A 33 -13.39 25.48 39.00
N PRO A 34 -13.34 26.80 38.74
CA PRO A 34 -14.33 27.72 39.24
C PRO A 34 -15.56 27.66 38.32
N SER A 35 -16.75 27.61 38.93
CA SER A 35 -18.07 27.72 38.28
C SER A 35 -18.46 26.63 37.28
N ILE A 36 -19.59 25.98 37.58
CA ILE A 36 -20.30 25.06 36.69
C ILE A 36 -20.76 25.85 35.44
N PRO A 37 -20.32 25.52 34.22
CA PRO A 37 -20.84 26.16 33.02
C PRO A 37 -22.30 25.75 32.82
N SER A 38 -23.12 26.67 32.33
CA SER A 38 -24.56 26.50 32.19
C SER A 38 -24.91 25.30 31.29
N LEU A 39 -26.12 24.74 31.49
CA LEU A 39 -26.69 23.61 30.73
C LEU A 39 -26.41 23.57 29.21
N PRO A 40 -26.36 24.69 28.44
CA PRO A 40 -25.99 24.63 27.02
C PRO A 40 -24.56 24.12 26.76
N PHE A 41 -23.62 24.28 27.69
CA PHE A 41 -22.23 23.82 27.54
C PHE A 41 -22.11 22.29 27.66
N LEU A 42 -22.98 21.66 28.45
CA LEU A 42 -23.05 20.21 28.59
C LEU A 42 -23.70 19.54 27.37
N LEU A 43 -24.64 20.22 26.70
CA LEU A 43 -25.23 19.72 25.45
C LEU A 43 -24.23 19.76 24.27
N ALA A 44 -23.39 20.80 24.19
CA ALA A 44 -22.36 20.90 23.16
C ALA A 44 -21.31 19.79 23.28
N LEU A 45 -20.97 19.35 24.50
CA LEU A 45 -20.05 18.25 24.73
C LEU A 45 -20.69 16.87 24.47
N ALA A 46 -21.98 16.71 24.71
CA ALA A 46 -22.72 15.48 24.42
C ALA A 46 -22.88 15.22 22.90
N ILE A 47 -22.95 16.26 22.08
CA ILE A 47 -22.98 16.13 20.60
C ILE A 47 -21.64 15.61 20.06
N VAL A 48 -20.52 15.88 20.74
CA VAL A 48 -19.19 15.40 20.34
C VAL A 48 -18.94 13.93 20.77
N LEU A 49 -19.67 13.42 21.75
CA LEU A 49 -19.48 12.07 22.33
C LEU A 49 -20.57 11.06 21.98
N HIS A 50 -21.61 11.43 21.22
CA HIS A 50 -22.69 10.52 20.80
C HIS A 50 -22.71 10.20 19.31
N LEU A 51 -21.63 10.51 18.58
CA LEU A 51 -21.42 10.02 17.22
C LEU A 51 -20.60 8.72 17.27
N ASP A 52 -21.16 7.69 17.92
CA ASP A 52 -20.72 6.30 17.81
C ASP A 52 -21.25 5.71 16.48
N GLY A 53 -20.81 6.32 15.38
CA GLY A 53 -21.24 5.97 14.04
C GLY A 53 -20.06 6.13 13.12
N ALA A 54 -19.24 5.07 13.05
CA ALA A 54 -18.19 4.81 12.07
C ALA A 54 -17.85 6.03 11.21
N VAL A 55 -16.77 6.76 11.55
CA VAL A 55 -16.13 7.60 10.54
C VAL A 55 -15.88 6.66 9.36
N PRO A 56 -16.52 6.86 8.20
CA PRO A 56 -16.22 6.03 7.06
C PRO A 56 -14.74 6.25 6.80
N VAL A 57 -13.94 5.20 7.01
CA VAL A 57 -12.61 5.14 6.44
C VAL A 57 -12.87 5.08 4.95
N PHE A 58 -12.93 6.24 4.31
CA PHE A 58 -12.88 6.31 2.87
C PHE A 58 -11.58 5.64 2.49
N ALA A 59 -11.66 4.46 1.86
CA ALA A 59 -10.51 3.86 1.21
C ALA A 59 -9.90 4.97 0.36
N SER A 60 -8.64 5.33 0.63
CA SER A 60 -7.92 6.28 -0.21
C SER A 60 -7.99 5.75 -1.64
N GLU A 61 -8.38 6.59 -2.58
CA GLU A 61 -8.35 6.24 -4.00
C GLU A 61 -6.94 5.71 -4.34
N PRO A 62 -6.83 4.59 -5.07
CA PRO A 62 -5.53 4.00 -5.38
C PRO A 62 -4.65 5.03 -6.10
N ALA A 63 -3.39 5.09 -5.70
CA ALA A 63 -2.46 6.08 -6.23
C ALA A 63 -2.22 5.82 -7.73
N PRO A 64 -2.10 6.86 -8.58
CA PRO A 64 -1.65 6.68 -9.95
C PRO A 64 -0.25 6.05 -9.99
N LEU A 65 0.00 5.18 -10.98
CA LEU A 65 1.34 4.63 -11.17
C LEU A 65 2.35 5.75 -11.47
N PRO A 66 3.57 5.72 -10.90
CA PRO A 66 4.58 6.74 -11.14
C PRO A 66 4.88 6.88 -12.64
N PRO A 67 4.77 8.07 -13.25
CA PRO A 67 5.02 8.22 -14.68
C PRO A 67 6.48 7.91 -15.00
N LEU A 68 6.71 7.08 -16.01
CA LEU A 68 8.06 6.69 -16.41
C LEU A 68 8.73 7.81 -17.23
N PRO A 69 10.06 7.97 -17.13
CA PRO A 69 10.77 9.02 -17.85
C PRO A 69 10.76 8.76 -19.36
N ALA A 70 10.54 9.81 -20.15
CA ALA A 70 10.89 9.78 -21.57
C ALA A 70 12.42 9.94 -21.67
N SER A 71 13.14 8.83 -21.89
CA SER A 71 14.60 8.81 -21.87
C SER A 71 15.16 7.94 -22.99
N SER A 72 16.31 8.32 -23.55
CA SER A 72 17.05 7.44 -24.47
C SER A 72 17.70 6.24 -23.77
N ALA A 73 17.71 6.22 -22.43
CA ALA A 73 18.25 5.12 -21.63
C ALA A 73 17.21 4.03 -21.32
N LEU A 74 15.91 4.28 -21.59
CA LEU A 74 14.81 3.40 -21.20
C LEU A 74 13.70 3.38 -22.26
N GLU A 75 13.34 2.18 -22.73
CA GLU A 75 12.10 1.94 -23.45
C GLU A 75 11.09 1.29 -22.49
N ALA A 76 9.85 1.78 -22.50
CA ALA A 76 8.79 1.25 -21.64
C ALA A 76 7.50 1.00 -22.42
N TRP A 77 6.85 -0.13 -22.12
CA TRP A 77 5.52 -0.47 -22.64
C TRP A 77 4.62 -0.93 -21.51
N HIS A 78 3.37 -0.49 -21.53
CA HIS A 78 2.40 -0.74 -20.47
C HIS A 78 1.11 -1.35 -21.04
N SER A 79 0.42 -2.15 -20.23
CA SER A 79 -0.90 -2.71 -20.52
C SER A 79 -1.66 -2.91 -19.22
N GLY A 80 -2.90 -2.43 -19.15
CA GLY A 80 -3.78 -2.60 -17.99
C GLY A 80 -4.07 -1.28 -17.26
N ALA A 81 -4.22 -1.37 -15.94
CA ALA A 81 -4.59 -0.24 -15.09
C ALA A 81 -3.45 0.80 -14.95
N GLU A 82 -3.83 2.07 -14.96
CA GLU A 82 -2.91 3.22 -14.75
C GLU A 82 -2.79 3.62 -13.27
N VAL A 83 -3.45 2.88 -12.37
CA VAL A 83 -3.43 3.05 -10.92
C VAL A 83 -2.79 1.84 -10.27
N ASP A 84 -2.07 2.07 -9.19
CA ASP A 84 -1.36 1.06 -8.42
C ASP A 84 -2.33 0.08 -7.79
N PHE A 85 -2.07 -1.22 -7.95
CA PHE A 85 -2.86 -2.25 -7.33
C PHE A 85 -2.54 -2.34 -5.82
N VAL A 86 -3.58 -2.37 -4.99
CA VAL A 86 -3.42 -2.50 -3.54
C VAL A 86 -4.00 -3.84 -3.09
N PRO A 87 -3.17 -4.87 -2.85
CA PRO A 87 -3.68 -6.18 -2.42
C PRO A 87 -4.26 -6.12 -1.01
N GLU A 88 -5.28 -6.94 -0.75
CA GLU A 88 -5.69 -7.23 0.62
C GLU A 88 -4.52 -7.80 1.44
N ALA A 89 -4.48 -7.50 2.73
CA ALA A 89 -3.40 -7.96 3.60
C ALA A 89 -3.27 -9.49 3.57
N GLY A 90 -2.11 -9.98 3.12
CA GLY A 90 -1.82 -11.41 2.99
C GLY A 90 -2.34 -12.09 1.72
N ALA A 91 -2.88 -11.33 0.76
CA ALA A 91 -3.32 -11.88 -0.53
C ALA A 91 -2.16 -12.34 -1.41
N THR A 92 -1.00 -11.68 -1.32
CA THR A 92 0.22 -12.08 -2.04
C THR A 92 0.97 -13.19 -1.30
N ARG A 93 1.65 -14.04 -2.06
CA ARG A 93 2.56 -15.07 -1.52
C ARG A 93 3.90 -15.04 -2.24
N ALA A 94 4.96 -15.33 -1.50
CA ALA A 94 6.29 -15.47 -2.09
C ALA A 94 6.33 -16.67 -3.07
N GLY A 95 7.03 -16.47 -4.18
CA GLY A 95 7.28 -17.51 -5.18
C GLY A 95 8.46 -17.16 -6.08
N LEU A 96 9.17 -18.17 -6.56
CA LEU A 96 10.24 -18.01 -7.53
C LEU A 96 9.97 -18.90 -8.73
N LEU A 97 9.71 -18.29 -9.88
CA LEU A 97 9.68 -18.98 -11.16
C LEU A 97 11.05 -18.89 -11.84
N ARG A 98 11.61 -20.02 -12.23
CA ARG A 98 12.81 -20.08 -13.07
C ARG A 98 12.45 -20.62 -14.45
N SER A 99 12.38 -19.73 -15.44
CA SER A 99 12.19 -20.12 -16.84
C SER A 99 13.50 -20.65 -17.44
N GLY A 100 13.45 -21.79 -18.11
CA GLY A 100 14.61 -22.45 -18.72
C GLY A 100 14.98 -21.93 -20.12
N GLY A 101 14.18 -21.02 -20.68
CA GLY A 101 14.28 -20.61 -22.09
C GLY A 101 13.56 -21.56 -23.06
N GLY A 102 13.52 -21.20 -24.34
CA GLY A 102 12.84 -21.96 -25.40
C GLY A 102 11.36 -21.60 -25.63
N GLY A 103 10.68 -21.05 -24.62
CA GLY A 103 9.31 -20.54 -24.73
C GLY A 103 8.69 -20.26 -23.37
N ASP A 104 7.60 -19.48 -23.35
CA ASP A 104 6.81 -19.24 -22.15
C ASP A 104 5.85 -20.42 -21.87
N VAL A 105 5.65 -20.72 -20.59
CA VAL A 105 4.75 -21.78 -20.13
C VAL A 105 3.56 -21.13 -19.42
N ASP A 106 2.39 -21.16 -20.05
CA ASP A 106 1.17 -20.52 -19.53
C ASP A 106 0.85 -20.90 -18.09
N ALA A 107 0.98 -22.19 -17.74
CA ALA A 107 0.70 -22.67 -16.39
C ALA A 107 1.63 -22.05 -15.34
N ALA A 108 2.89 -21.79 -15.71
CA ALA A 108 3.85 -21.13 -14.84
C ALA A 108 3.50 -19.65 -14.64
N TRP A 109 3.08 -18.96 -15.72
CA TRP A 109 2.60 -17.59 -15.64
C TRP A 109 1.34 -17.46 -14.78
N ARG A 110 0.35 -18.34 -14.96
CA ARG A 110 -0.84 -18.38 -14.07
C ARG A 110 -0.46 -18.58 -12.60
N TRP A 111 0.55 -19.40 -12.33
CA TRP A 111 1.05 -19.60 -10.96
C TRP A 111 1.70 -18.32 -10.40
N VAL A 112 2.51 -17.59 -11.19
CA VAL A 112 3.11 -16.31 -10.80
C VAL A 112 2.04 -15.26 -10.54
N ILE A 113 1.04 -15.17 -11.40
CA ILE A 113 -0.08 -14.22 -11.27
C ILE A 113 -0.88 -14.50 -9.99
N ALA A 114 -1.10 -15.78 -9.66
CA ALA A 114 -1.69 -16.17 -8.39
C ALA A 114 -0.78 -15.84 -7.18
N CYS A 115 0.54 -15.84 -7.33
CA CYS A 115 1.45 -15.35 -6.28
C CYS A 115 1.27 -13.84 -6.04
N ALA A 116 1.10 -13.09 -7.12
CA ALA A 116 0.92 -11.64 -7.13
C ALA A 116 -0.52 -11.20 -6.79
N ALA A 117 -1.42 -12.12 -6.43
CA ALA A 117 -2.85 -11.83 -6.20
C ALA A 117 -3.55 -11.12 -7.38
N GLY A 118 -3.03 -11.30 -8.60
CA GLY A 118 -3.49 -10.58 -9.78
C GLY A 118 -3.11 -9.10 -9.82
N GLY A 119 -2.09 -8.68 -9.07
CA GLY A 119 -1.60 -7.31 -9.04
C GLY A 119 -0.73 -6.93 -10.23
N ASP A 120 0.15 -5.95 -10.01
CA ASP A 120 1.00 -5.36 -11.03
C ASP A 120 2.26 -6.20 -11.27
N ILE A 121 2.57 -6.43 -12.55
CA ILE A 121 3.77 -7.16 -12.96
C ILE A 121 4.74 -6.24 -13.68
N VAL A 122 5.99 -6.21 -13.24
CA VAL A 122 7.08 -5.53 -13.94
C VAL A 122 7.99 -6.54 -14.62
N VAL A 123 8.23 -6.35 -15.91
CA VAL A 123 9.14 -7.17 -16.71
C VAL A 123 10.40 -6.36 -16.99
N LEU A 124 11.55 -6.81 -16.50
CA LEU A 124 12.84 -6.16 -16.72
C LEU A 124 13.57 -6.84 -17.88
N ARG A 125 14.09 -6.03 -18.81
CA ARG A 125 14.77 -6.52 -20.03
C ARG A 125 16.07 -5.76 -20.31
N ALA A 126 17.07 -6.51 -20.81
CA ALA A 126 18.27 -5.95 -21.44
C ALA A 126 18.21 -6.02 -22.99
N GLY A 127 17.24 -6.72 -23.56
CA GLY A 127 17.12 -6.90 -25.01
C GLY A 127 15.73 -7.38 -25.46
N GLY A 128 15.55 -7.59 -26.76
CA GLY A 128 14.25 -7.90 -27.38
C GLY A 128 13.35 -6.67 -27.53
N GLY A 129 12.04 -6.89 -27.61
CA GLY A 129 11.02 -5.87 -27.91
C GLY A 129 9.75 -5.97 -27.06
N ASP A 130 8.66 -5.41 -27.59
CA ASP A 130 7.38 -5.13 -26.93
C ASP A 130 6.43 -6.35 -26.90
N GLY A 131 6.86 -7.49 -26.35
CA GLY A 131 6.06 -8.72 -26.34
C GLY A 131 5.35 -9.04 -25.03
N TYR A 132 6.04 -8.89 -23.90
CA TYR A 132 5.62 -9.52 -22.64
C TYR A 132 4.42 -8.85 -21.98
N GLN A 133 4.33 -7.53 -22.01
CA GLN A 133 3.20 -6.80 -21.43
C GLN A 133 1.86 -7.25 -22.03
N LYS A 134 1.80 -7.38 -23.37
CA LYS A 134 0.59 -7.86 -24.06
C LYS A 134 0.35 -9.34 -23.79
N PHE A 135 1.39 -10.17 -23.89
CA PHE A 135 1.25 -11.60 -23.62
C PHE A 135 0.72 -11.89 -22.20
N ILE A 136 1.29 -11.28 -21.17
CA ILE A 136 0.87 -11.51 -19.79
C ILE A 136 -0.53 -10.91 -19.55
N HIS A 137 -0.79 -9.68 -20.01
CA HIS A 137 -2.06 -9.00 -19.75
C HIS A 137 -3.22 -9.53 -20.59
N GLU A 138 -3.02 -9.75 -21.90
CA GLU A 138 -4.08 -10.10 -22.84
C GLU A 138 -4.21 -11.62 -23.03
N THR A 139 -3.10 -12.36 -23.13
CA THR A 139 -3.13 -13.81 -23.41
C THR A 139 -3.28 -14.64 -22.14
N ILE A 140 -2.48 -14.36 -21.11
CA ILE A 140 -2.60 -15.07 -19.83
C ILE A 140 -3.76 -14.52 -19.01
N GLY A 141 -3.81 -13.20 -18.85
CA GLY A 141 -4.84 -12.45 -18.14
C GLY A 141 -4.81 -12.63 -16.61
N GLY A 142 -5.71 -11.92 -15.93
CA GLY A 142 -5.86 -11.99 -14.48
C GLY A 142 -4.86 -11.16 -13.68
N VAL A 143 -4.26 -10.14 -14.31
CA VAL A 143 -3.38 -9.14 -13.69
C VAL A 143 -3.99 -7.74 -13.81
N ALA A 144 -3.69 -6.86 -12.87
CA ALA A 144 -4.13 -5.48 -12.87
C ALA A 144 -3.43 -4.67 -13.97
N SER A 145 -2.10 -4.77 -14.03
CA SER A 145 -1.32 -4.21 -15.10
C SER A 145 0.00 -4.95 -15.33
N VAL A 146 0.63 -4.69 -16.47
CA VAL A 146 1.96 -5.17 -16.80
C VAL A 146 2.77 -4.04 -17.41
N THR A 147 3.95 -3.80 -16.86
CA THR A 147 4.91 -2.81 -17.39
C THR A 147 6.20 -3.52 -17.79
N THR A 148 6.56 -3.45 -19.07
CA THR A 148 7.87 -3.89 -19.56
C THR A 148 8.83 -2.71 -19.58
N LEU A 149 9.96 -2.85 -18.89
CA LEU A 149 11.06 -1.90 -18.83
C LEU A 149 12.28 -2.51 -19.52
N LYS A 150 12.68 -1.92 -20.66
CA LYS A 150 13.87 -2.30 -21.40
C LYS A 150 14.96 -1.25 -21.20
N PHE A 151 16.00 -1.65 -20.50
CA PHE A 151 17.15 -0.80 -20.21
C PHE A 151 18.07 -0.79 -21.43
N LEU A 152 18.31 0.40 -21.96
CA LEU A 152 19.28 0.64 -23.04
C LEU A 152 20.61 1.14 -22.48
N ASP A 153 20.59 1.73 -21.29
CA ASP A 153 21.75 2.20 -20.54
C ASP A 153 21.55 2.00 -19.03
N ALA A 154 22.63 1.73 -18.30
CA ALA A 154 22.59 1.43 -16.87
C ALA A 154 22.11 2.62 -16.01
N SER A 155 22.23 3.85 -16.50
CA SER A 155 21.75 5.05 -15.80
C SER A 155 20.25 5.02 -15.51
N ALA A 156 19.44 4.39 -16.36
CA ALA A 156 18.00 4.27 -16.15
C ALA A 156 17.64 3.45 -14.91
N ALA A 157 18.52 2.57 -14.43
CA ALA A 157 18.30 1.81 -13.20
C ALA A 157 18.36 2.66 -11.93
N GLN A 158 18.90 3.89 -12.02
CA GLN A 158 18.97 4.85 -10.92
C GLN A 158 17.83 5.88 -10.97
N ASP A 159 16.94 5.80 -11.96
CA ASP A 159 15.83 6.73 -12.08
C ASP A 159 14.81 6.48 -10.95
N PRO A 160 14.44 7.49 -10.15
CA PRO A 160 13.50 7.32 -9.05
C PRO A 160 12.13 6.78 -9.47
N ALA A 161 11.64 7.11 -10.67
CA ALA A 161 10.36 6.62 -11.17
C ALA A 161 10.43 5.13 -11.56
N VAL A 162 11.57 4.69 -12.10
CA VAL A 162 11.83 3.26 -12.36
C VAL A 162 11.86 2.48 -11.05
N ILE A 163 12.58 2.99 -10.05
CA ILE A 163 12.67 2.35 -8.73
C ILE A 163 11.29 2.28 -8.08
N ALA A 164 10.51 3.37 -8.11
CA ALA A 164 9.17 3.40 -7.56
C ALA A 164 8.24 2.40 -8.26
N ARG A 165 8.31 2.29 -9.59
CA ARG A 165 7.52 1.34 -10.37
C ARG A 165 7.85 -0.13 -10.02
N ILE A 166 9.13 -0.44 -9.82
CA ILE A 166 9.55 -1.79 -9.42
C ILE A 166 9.10 -2.07 -7.98
N ALA A 167 9.20 -1.08 -7.10
CA ALA A 167 8.87 -1.23 -5.69
C ALA A 167 7.37 -1.39 -5.41
N SER A 168 6.50 -0.89 -6.30
CA SER A 168 5.05 -1.03 -6.15
C SER A 168 4.48 -2.31 -6.77
N ALA A 169 5.27 -3.06 -7.55
CA ALA A 169 4.79 -4.25 -8.24
C ALA A 169 4.66 -5.48 -7.32
N GLU A 170 3.57 -6.23 -7.46
CA GLU A 170 3.38 -7.52 -6.79
C GLU A 170 4.21 -8.66 -7.41
N GLY A 171 4.74 -8.46 -8.63
CA GLY A 171 5.63 -9.42 -9.27
C GLY A 171 6.67 -8.77 -10.17
N VAL A 172 7.89 -9.29 -10.13
CA VAL A 172 8.99 -8.88 -11.02
C VAL A 172 9.49 -10.08 -11.80
N PHE A 173 9.59 -9.94 -13.12
CA PHE A 173 10.15 -10.95 -14.01
C PHE A 173 11.38 -10.44 -14.74
N LEU A 174 12.48 -11.18 -14.66
CA LEU A 174 13.70 -10.92 -15.42
C LEU A 174 13.63 -11.69 -16.74
N ALA A 175 13.43 -10.97 -17.83
CA ALA A 175 13.38 -11.61 -19.14
C ALA A 175 14.77 -12.10 -19.57
N GLY A 176 14.79 -13.13 -20.43
CA GLY A 176 16.03 -13.65 -21.00
C GLY A 176 16.81 -12.61 -21.81
N GLY A 177 18.11 -12.85 -21.93
CA GLY A 177 19.07 -11.98 -22.60
C GLY A 177 20.50 -12.46 -22.36
N ASP A 178 21.44 -11.52 -22.50
CA ASP A 178 22.83 -11.75 -22.10
C ASP A 178 22.95 -11.75 -20.55
N GLN A 179 23.74 -12.67 -20.01
CA GLN A 179 23.92 -12.93 -18.58
C GLN A 179 25.37 -12.75 -18.13
N SER A 180 26.28 -12.37 -19.04
CA SER A 180 27.70 -12.15 -18.71
C SER A 180 27.95 -10.83 -17.98
#